data_AF-A0A8J3U4B3-F1
#
_entry.id   AF-A0A8J3U4B3-F1
#
_cell.length_a   1.000
_cell.length_b   1.000
_cell.length_c   1.000
_cell.angle_alpha   90.00
_cell.angle_beta   90.00
_cell.angle_gamma   90.00
#
_symmetry.space_group_name_H-M   'P 1'
#
loop_
_entity.id
_entity.type
_entity.pdbx_description
1 polymer ?
#
loop_
_entity_poly.entity_id
_entity_poly.type
_entity_poly.pdbx_seq_one_letter_code
_entity_poly.pdbx_strand_id
1 'polypeptide(L)'
;MAWLPGSVAYAPSKTALNALTVQYAKDLREAGVLVNAADPGGCDTDLTRPTGLPVHRAPVQGAAIAVRLATLGPDGPTGGFFNDDGRMAW
;
A
#
# COMPACT_ATOMS: atom_id res chain seq x y z
N MET A 1 2.50 -19.67 25.17
CA MET A 1 2.07 -19.35 23.79
C MET A 1 3.05 -18.35 23.24
N ALA A 2 3.98 -18.79 22.38
CA ALA A 2 5.00 -17.90 21.83
C ALA A 2 4.32 -16.91 20.88
N TRP A 3 4.40 -15.62 21.20
CA TRP A 3 4.01 -14.56 20.29
C TRP A 3 4.87 -14.67 19.03
N LEU A 4 4.23 -14.79 17.87
CA LEU A 4 4.91 -14.65 16.59
C LEU A 4 5.51 -13.23 16.53
N PRO A 5 6.74 -13.05 16.03
CA PRO A 5 7.26 -11.71 15.76
C PRO A 5 6.25 -10.95 14.90
N GLY A 6 5.96 -9.69 15.22
CA GLY A 6 4.93 -8.90 14.54
C GLY A 6 5.09 -8.84 13.01
N SER A 7 6.31 -9.05 12.51
CA SER A 7 6.62 -9.15 11.08
C SER A 7 6.06 -10.40 10.39
N VAL A 8 5.89 -11.52 11.11
CA VAL A 8 5.52 -12.82 10.52
C VAL A 8 4.07 -12.85 10.04
N ALA A 9 3.16 -12.11 10.69
CA ALA A 9 1.79 -11.96 10.22
C ALA A 9 1.63 -10.75 9.27
N TYR A 10 2.38 -9.67 9.54
CA TYR A 10 2.28 -8.43 8.77
C TYR A 10 2.64 -8.63 7.31
N ALA A 11 3.82 -9.19 7.00
CA ALA A 11 4.27 -9.31 5.61
C ALA A 11 3.35 -10.21 4.75
N PRO A 12 2.94 -11.41 5.18
CA PRO A 12 1.96 -12.21 4.44
C PRO A 12 0.61 -11.53 4.24
N SER A 13 0.12 -10.76 5.23
CA SER A 13 -1.13 -10.01 5.09
C SER A 13 -1.05 -8.96 3.98
N LYS A 14 0.12 -8.31 3.82
CA LYS A 14 0.36 -7.33 2.75
C LYS A 14 0.58 -8.00 1.39
N THR A 15 1.20 -9.17 1.35
CA THR A 15 1.24 -10.00 0.11
C THR A 15 -0.18 -10.38 -0.34
N ALA A 16 -1.04 -10.80 0.59
CA ALA A 16 -2.43 -11.11 0.27
C ALA A 16 -3.20 -9.87 -0.23
N LEU A 17 -3.00 -8.71 0.39
CA LEU A 17 -3.58 -7.44 -0.07
C LEU A 17 -3.18 -7.09 -1.51
N ASN A 18 -1.91 -7.30 -1.87
CA ASN A 18 -1.47 -7.04 -3.24
C ASN A 18 -2.09 -8.04 -4.24
N ALA A 19 -2.27 -9.31 -3.85
CA ALA A 19 -3.00 -10.28 -4.68
C ALA A 19 -4.46 -9.88 -4.89
N LEU A 20 -5.15 -9.43 -3.83
CA LEU A 20 -6.52 -8.91 -3.92
C LEU A 20 -6.61 -7.68 -4.84
N THR A 21 -5.62 -6.78 -4.78
CA THR A 21 -5.52 -5.63 -5.70
C THR A 21 -5.58 -6.07 -7.16
N VAL A 22 -4.79 -7.08 -7.54
CA VAL A 22 -4.78 -7.60 -8.92
C VAL A 22 -6.09 -8.29 -9.29
N GLN A 23 -6.72 -9.03 -8.36
CA GLN A 23 -8.01 -9.67 -8.63
C GLN A 23 -9.11 -8.64 -8.84
N TYR A 24 -9.23 -7.63 -7.97
CA TYR A 24 -10.23 -6.57 -8.11
C TYR A 24 -9.98 -5.68 -9.32
N ALA A 25 -8.73 -5.40 -9.68
CA ALA A 25 -8.42 -4.68 -10.91
C ALA A 25 -8.92 -5.42 -12.17
N LYS A 26 -8.93 -6.76 -12.16
CA LYS A 26 -9.48 -7.57 -13.25
C LYS A 26 -11.00 -7.58 -13.24
N ASP A 27 -11.59 -7.82 -12.07
CA ASP A 27 -13.04 -7.95 -11.88
C ASP A 27 -13.78 -6.65 -12.21
N LEU A 28 -13.24 -5.51 -11.78
CA LEU A 28 -13.88 -4.21 -11.95
C LEU A 28 -13.48 -3.47 -13.24
N ARG A 29 -12.72 -4.13 -14.13
CA ARG A 29 -12.20 -3.51 -15.35
C ARG A 29 -13.32 -3.00 -16.27
N GLU A 30 -14.39 -3.78 -16.44
CA GLU A 30 -15.52 -3.39 -17.30
C GLU A 30 -16.31 -2.21 -16.74
N ALA A 31 -16.27 -2.00 -15.42
CA ALA A 31 -16.87 -0.86 -14.75
C ALA A 31 -15.99 0.41 -14.80
N GLY A 32 -14.78 0.34 -15.36
CA GLY A 32 -13.85 1.47 -15.42
C GLY A 32 -13.29 1.89 -14.06
N VAL A 33 -13.33 1.02 -13.05
CA VAL A 33 -12.77 1.31 -11.72
C VAL A 33 -11.29 0.95 -11.68
N LEU A 34 -10.47 1.91 -11.23
CA LEU A 34 -9.03 1.70 -11.05
C LEU A 34 -8.74 1.19 -9.63
N VAL A 35 -7.95 0.13 -9.51
CA VAL A 35 -7.59 -0.47 -8.22
C VAL A 35 -6.07 -0.64 -8.15
N ASN A 36 -5.43 -0.02 -7.17
CA ASN A 36 -3.97 -0.09 -6.99
C ASN A 36 -3.59 -0.20 -5.50
N ALA A 37 -2.43 -0.78 -5.23
CA ALA A 37 -1.83 -0.83 -3.90
C ALA A 37 -0.86 0.34 -3.70
N ALA A 38 -0.91 0.96 -2.53
CA ALA A 38 -0.07 2.09 -2.14
C ALA A 38 0.93 1.67 -1.04
N ASP A 39 2.20 2.00 -1.23
CA ASP A 39 3.23 2.00 -0.19
C ASP A 39 3.49 3.42 0.29
N PRO A 40 3.01 3.80 1.49
CA PRO A 40 3.24 5.13 2.05
C PRO A 40 4.68 5.32 2.59
N GLY A 41 5.49 4.26 2.59
CA GLY A 41 6.73 4.18 3.36
C GLY A 41 6.47 4.11 4.88
N GLY A 42 7.53 3.87 5.64
CA GLY A 42 7.46 3.94 7.10
C GLY A 42 7.18 5.37 7.54
N CYS A 43 6.02 5.62 8.16
CA CYS A 43 5.61 6.93 8.67
C CYS A 43 5.56 6.93 10.20
N ASP A 44 5.91 8.05 10.84
CA ASP A 44 5.85 8.24 12.29
C ASP A 44 4.37 8.28 12.75
N THR A 45 3.88 7.11 13.18
CA THR A 45 2.49 6.84 13.56
C THR A 45 2.47 5.90 14.75
N ASP A 46 1.29 5.71 15.37
CA ASP A 46 1.14 4.76 16.48
C ASP A 46 1.44 3.31 16.08
N LEU A 47 1.38 2.97 14.79
CA LEU A 47 1.78 1.65 14.29
C LEU A 47 3.30 1.44 14.34
N THR A 48 4.09 2.48 14.09
CA THR A 48 5.53 2.37 13.90
C THR A 48 6.31 2.77 15.15
N ARG A 49 5.82 3.70 15.97
CA ARG A 49 6.48 4.14 17.22
C ARG A 49 6.86 2.99 18.16
N PRO A 50 6.02 1.96 18.40
CA PRO A 50 6.36 0.86 19.29
C PRO A 50 7.48 -0.06 18.76
N THR A 51 7.83 0.04 17.48
CA THR A 51 8.85 -0.83 16.86
C THR A 51 10.29 -0.45 17.25
N GLY A 52 10.51 0.77 17.74
CA GLY A 52 11.84 1.30 18.04
C GLY A 52 12.69 1.61 16.80
N LEU A 53 12.15 1.45 15.58
CA LEU A 53 12.84 1.82 14.35
C LEU A 53 12.88 3.35 14.18
N PRO A 54 13.99 3.93 13.68
CA PRO A 54 14.09 5.36 13.43
C PRO A 54 13.27 5.76 12.20
N VAL A 55 11.99 6.07 12.42
CA VAL A 55 11.05 6.50 11.39
C VAL A 55 10.80 8.00 11.54
N HIS A 56 11.17 8.78 10.53
CA HIS A 56 11.10 10.26 10.57
C HIS A 56 10.12 10.87 9.58
N ARG A 57 9.50 10.05 8.72
CA ARG A 57 8.56 10.52 7.70
C ARG A 57 7.23 10.88 8.35
N ALA A 58 6.73 12.08 8.11
CA ALA A 58 5.45 12.52 8.68
C ALA A 58 4.26 11.81 8.00
N PRO A 59 3.14 11.55 8.72
CA PRO A 59 1.95 10.93 8.14
C PRO A 59 1.41 11.64 6.89
N VAL A 60 1.47 12.98 6.88
CA VAL A 60 1.04 13.78 5.72
C VAL A 60 1.88 13.51 4.47
N GLN A 61 3.16 13.20 4.63
CA GLN A 61 4.03 12.80 3.51
C GLN A 61 3.66 11.39 3.03
N GLY A 62 3.37 10.45 3.94
CA GLY A 62 2.89 9.11 3.58
C GLY A 62 1.54 9.09 2.88
N ALA A 63 0.65 10.05 3.17
CA ALA A 63 -0.66 10.13 2.54
C ALA A 63 -0.60 10.49 1.04
N ALA A 64 0.49 11.12 0.58
CA ALA A 64 0.62 11.64 -0.78
C ALA A 64 0.36 10.58 -1.86
N ILE A 65 0.89 9.36 -1.70
CA ILE A 65 0.68 8.27 -2.67
C ILE A 65 -0.77 7.81 -2.72
N ALA A 66 -1.44 7.71 -1.56
CA ALA A 66 -2.85 7.31 -1.50
C ALA A 66 -3.74 8.36 -2.18
N VAL A 67 -3.48 9.64 -1.93
CA VAL A 67 -4.17 10.75 -2.60
C VAL A 67 -3.93 10.71 -4.10
N ARG A 68 -2.68 10.55 -4.55
CA ARG A 68 -2.33 10.46 -5.99
C ARG A 68 -3.11 9.36 -6.70
N LEU A 69 -3.17 8.16 -6.11
CA LEU A 69 -3.89 7.02 -6.70
C LEU A 69 -5.41 7.22 -6.67
N ALA A 70 -5.95 7.87 -5.65
CA ALA A 70 -7.37 8.17 -5.53
C ALA A 70 -7.86 9.24 -6.53
N THR A 71 -6.95 10.08 -7.04
CA THR A 71 -7.26 11.18 -7.97
C THR A 71 -6.83 10.89 -9.41
N LEU A 72 -6.60 9.63 -9.77
CA LEU A 72 -6.25 9.25 -11.15
C LEU A 72 -7.41 9.55 -12.11
N GLY A 73 -7.06 9.98 -13.32
CA GLY A 73 -8.01 10.02 -14.44
C GLY A 73 -8.39 8.61 -14.92
N PRO A 74 -9.39 8.49 -15.81
CA PRO A 74 -9.88 7.19 -16.29
C PRO A 74 -8.81 6.34 -16.99
N ASP A 75 -7.81 6.97 -17.60
CA ASP A 75 -6.68 6.29 -18.26
C ASP A 75 -5.52 5.95 -17.29
N GLY A 76 -5.75 6.08 -15.99
CA GLY A 76 -4.78 5.79 -14.96
C GLY A 76 -4.41 4.30 -14.88
N PRO A 77 -3.29 3.96 -14.21
CA PRO A 77 -2.91 2.57 -14.00
C PRO A 77 -3.95 1.83 -13.15
N THR A 78 -4.03 0.51 -13.33
CA THR A 78 -4.79 -0.40 -12.47
C THR A 78 -4.02 -1.71 -12.28
N GLY A 79 -4.24 -2.38 -11.16
CA GLY A 79 -3.58 -3.63 -10.77
C GLY A 79 -2.10 -3.48 -10.42
N GLY A 80 -1.61 -2.27 -10.12
CA GLY A 80 -0.21 -2.03 -9.78
C GLY A 80 0.03 -1.79 -8.29
N PHE A 81 1.31 -1.79 -7.93
CA PHE A 81 1.83 -1.42 -6.61
C PHE A 81 2.75 -0.20 -6.76
N PHE A 82 2.53 0.83 -5.94
CA PHE A 82 3.19 2.13 -6.13
C PHE A 82 3.64 2.75 -4.81
N ASN A 83 4.79 3.42 -4.84
CA ASN A 83 5.23 4.38 -3.84
C ASN A 83 5.37 5.78 -4.49
N ASP A 84 6.00 6.72 -3.79
CA ASP A 84 6.26 8.07 -4.30
C ASP A 84 7.01 8.06 -5.65
N ASP A 85 8.02 7.19 -5.78
CA ASP A 85 8.91 7.08 -6.95
C ASP A 85 8.24 6.43 -8.16
N GLY A 86 7.04 5.87 -7.98
CA GLY A 86 6.23 5.32 -9.04
C GLY A 86 5.95 3.84 -8.87
N ARG A 87 5.89 3.10 -9.98
CA ARG A 87 5.54 1.68 -9.98
C ARG A 87 6.67 0.85 -9.40
N MET A 88 6.32 -0.03 -8.48
CA MET A 88 7.24 -1.00 -7.88
C MET A 88 7.00 -2.40 -8.45
N ALA A 89 8.01 -3.25 -8.38
CA ALA A 89 7.86 -4.67 -8.64
C ALA A 89 7.10 -5.32 -7.48
N TRP A 90 6.16 -6.20 -7.82
CA TRP A 90 5.47 -7.10 -6.90
C TRP A 90 5.14 -8.40 -7.64
#